data_AF-A0A7J2RVP3-F1
#
_entry.id   AF-A0A7J2RVP3-F1
#
_cell.length_a   1.000
_cell.length_b   1.000
_cell.length_c   1.000
_cell.angle_alpha   90.00
_cell.angle_beta   90.00
_cell.angle_gamma   90.00
#
_symmetry.space_group_name_H-M   'P 1'
#
loop_
_entity.id
_entity.type
_entity.pdbx_description
1 polymer ?
#
loop_
_entity_poly.entity_id
_entity_poly.type
_entity_poly.pdbx_seq_one_letter_code
_entity_poly.pdbx_strand_id
1 'polypeptide(L)'
;MEKFVLIQEDNFQKIREKIRENRGKKVIFSSDNDELNKKVLEKENINVLLLTLSRRKDRLKQRDSGFNQVLARLAKKKNVVIGINFNEFINSKAEEKSKILARVRQNIKLCNKNKLKMKFISKEKKDSYDLKSLGLVLGMPTWMTRDL
;
A
#
# COMPACT_ATOMS: atom_id res chain seq x y z
N MET A 1 20.24 -8.65 4.06
CA MET A 1 19.53 -7.69 3.19
C MET A 1 18.31 -8.39 2.60
N GLU A 2 17.10 -8.09 3.08
CA GLU A 2 15.89 -8.60 2.42
C GLU A 2 15.81 -8.00 1.01
N LYS A 3 15.97 -8.83 -0.03
CA LYS A 3 15.87 -8.37 -1.42
C LYS A 3 14.40 -8.09 -1.71
N PHE A 4 14.02 -6.82 -1.71
CA PHE A 4 12.71 -6.37 -2.19
C PHE A 4 12.77 -6.18 -3.71
N VAL A 5 11.76 -6.65 -4.42
CA VAL A 5 11.60 -6.39 -5.85
C VAL A 5 10.34 -5.56 -6.02
N LEU A 6 10.50 -4.33 -6.51
CA LEU A 6 9.40 -3.46 -6.91
C LEU A 6 9.01 -3.81 -8.34
N ILE A 7 7.75 -4.22 -8.54
CA ILE A 7 7.18 -4.48 -9.85
C ILE A 7 6.15 -3.39 -10.13
N GLN A 8 6.47 -2.52 -11.08
CA GLN A 8 5.58 -1.52 -11.67
C GLN A 8 5.43 -1.87 -13.15
N GLU A 9 4.30 -2.47 -13.51
CA GLU A 9 4.00 -2.91 -14.87
C GLU A 9 2.49 -2.84 -15.10
N ASP A 10 2.11 -2.55 -16.34
CA ASP A 10 0.70 -2.47 -16.74
C ASP A 10 0.19 -3.77 -17.38
N ASN A 11 1.10 -4.67 -17.75
CA ASN A 11 0.75 -5.94 -18.38
C ASN A 11 0.76 -7.10 -17.39
N PHE A 12 -0.41 -7.72 -17.21
CA PHE A 12 -0.62 -8.86 -16.33
C PHE A 12 0.30 -10.07 -16.62
N GLN A 13 0.60 -10.35 -17.89
CA GLN A 13 1.48 -11.48 -18.25
C GLN A 13 2.93 -11.24 -17.79
N LYS A 14 3.46 -10.04 -18.02
CA LYS A 14 4.80 -9.64 -17.59
C LYS A 14 4.92 -9.61 -16.07
N ILE A 15 3.87 -9.16 -15.37
CA ILE A 15 3.83 -9.20 -13.89
C ILE A 15 3.96 -10.64 -13.41
N ARG A 16 3.22 -11.56 -14.03
CA ARG A 16 3.24 -12.97 -13.66
C ARG A 16 4.61 -13.60 -13.88
N GLU A 17 5.27 -13.30 -14.99
CA GLU A 17 6.63 -13.75 -15.28
C GLU A 17 7.61 -13.23 -14.21
N LYS A 18 7.60 -11.92 -13.94
CA LYS A 18 8.46 -11.31 -12.91
C LYS A 18 8.20 -11.87 -11.51
N ILE A 19 6.96 -12.20 -11.16
CA ILE A 19 6.61 -12.83 -9.88
C ILE A 19 7.17 -14.26 -9.82
N ARG A 20 7.08 -15.02 -10.92
CA ARG A 20 7.61 -16.39 -11.01
C ARG A 20 9.12 -16.42 -10.95
N GLU A 21 9.80 -15.51 -11.64
CA GLU A 21 11.26 -15.38 -11.63
C GLU A 21 11.81 -15.00 -10.25
N ASN A 22 11.02 -14.29 -9.44
CA ASN A 22 11.42 -13.83 -8.11
C ASN A 22 10.85 -14.68 -6.97
N ARG A 23 10.52 -15.96 -7.23
CA ARG A 23 10.16 -16.93 -6.20
C ARG A 23 11.29 -17.07 -5.17
N GLY A 24 11.11 -16.45 -4.00
CA GLY A 24 12.11 -16.43 -2.92
C GLY A 24 12.45 -15.02 -2.41
N LYS A 25 11.98 -13.95 -3.06
CA LYS A 25 12.14 -12.55 -2.62
C LYS A 25 10.80 -11.96 -2.19
N LYS A 26 10.83 -10.89 -1.37
CA LYS A 26 9.61 -10.14 -1.03
C LYS A 26 9.19 -9.30 -2.23
N VAL A 27 8.03 -9.62 -2.81
CA VAL A 27 7.47 -8.91 -3.96
C VAL A 27 6.61 -7.74 -3.49
N ILE A 28 6.98 -6.53 -3.92
CA ILE A 28 6.19 -5.31 -3.75
C ILE A 28 5.57 -4.98 -5.12
N PHE A 29 4.25 -5.00 -5.18
CA PHE A 29 3.51 -4.67 -6.39
C PHE A 29 2.91 -3.27 -6.30
N SER A 30 3.03 -2.46 -7.35
CA SER A 30 2.47 -1.10 -7.43
C SER A 30 1.86 -0.90 -8.81
N SER A 31 0.61 -0.45 -8.86
CA SER A 31 -0.06 -0.04 -10.10
C SER A 31 -1.14 0.99 -9.82
N ASP A 32 -1.35 1.88 -10.78
CA ASP A 32 -2.38 2.92 -10.74
C ASP A 32 -3.75 2.39 -11.20
N ASN A 33 -3.80 1.18 -11.77
CA ASN A 33 -5.04 0.57 -12.25
C ASN A 33 -5.67 -0.37 -11.20
N ASP A 34 -6.83 0.03 -10.69
CA ASP A 34 -7.55 -0.69 -9.64
C ASP A 34 -8.03 -2.10 -10.08
N GLU A 35 -8.39 -2.30 -11.35
CA GLU A 35 -8.77 -3.62 -11.87
C GLU A 35 -7.58 -4.57 -11.90
N LEU A 36 -6.43 -4.04 -12.30
CA LEU A 36 -5.19 -4.79 -12.34
C LEU A 36 -4.74 -5.15 -10.92
N ASN A 37 -4.83 -4.20 -9.97
CA ASN A 37 -4.59 -4.47 -8.55
C ASN A 37 -5.45 -5.61 -8.01
N LYS A 38 -6.75 -5.62 -8.36
CA LYS A 38 -7.67 -6.71 -7.99
C LYS A 38 -7.23 -8.04 -8.60
N LYS A 39 -6.92 -8.06 -9.90
CA LYS A 39 -6.53 -9.27 -10.65
C LYS A 39 -5.22 -9.87 -10.13
N VAL A 40 -4.24 -9.02 -9.82
CA VAL A 40 -2.94 -9.44 -9.24
C VAL A 40 -3.16 -9.99 -7.83
N LEU A 41 -3.91 -9.29 -6.98
CA LEU A 41 -4.28 -9.80 -5.65
C LEU A 41 -5.03 -11.13 -5.72
N GLU A 42 -5.86 -11.35 -6.73
CA GLU A 42 -6.66 -12.57 -6.86
C GLU A 42 -5.88 -13.74 -7.41
N LYS A 43 -5.00 -13.54 -8.40
CA LYS A 43 -4.33 -14.63 -9.12
C LYS A 43 -2.92 -14.92 -8.66
N GLU A 44 -2.19 -13.92 -8.15
CA GLU A 44 -0.76 -14.05 -7.84
C GLU A 44 -0.50 -13.95 -6.34
N ASN A 45 0.66 -14.44 -5.91
CA ASN A 45 1.11 -14.40 -4.51
C ASN A 45 2.12 -13.26 -4.34
N ILE A 46 1.61 -12.08 -3.95
CA ILE A 46 2.43 -10.90 -3.62
C ILE A 46 2.54 -10.77 -2.10
N ASN A 47 3.63 -10.17 -1.61
CA ASN A 47 3.79 -9.94 -0.17
C ASN A 47 3.24 -8.57 0.24
N VAL A 48 3.46 -7.56 -0.59
CA VAL A 48 3.05 -6.18 -0.32
C VAL A 48 2.39 -5.57 -1.54
N LEU A 49 1.23 -4.94 -1.34
CA LEU A 49 0.58 -4.09 -2.33
C LEU A 49 0.85 -2.62 -1.98
N LEU A 50 1.70 -1.96 -2.76
CA LEU A 50 1.99 -0.54 -2.63
C LEU A 50 0.91 0.28 -3.35
N LEU A 51 0.25 1.15 -2.60
CA LEU A 51 -0.80 2.02 -3.13
C LEU A 51 -0.20 3.37 -3.54
N THR A 52 -0.40 3.76 -4.79
CA THR A 52 -0.18 5.13 -5.26
C THR A 52 -1.37 6.00 -4.83
N LEU A 53 -1.12 7.00 -4.01
CA LEU A 53 -2.15 7.89 -3.46
C LEU A 53 -2.14 9.27 -4.12
N SER A 54 -1.01 9.66 -4.71
CA SER A 54 -0.90 10.87 -5.52
C SER A 54 -1.75 10.78 -6.80
N ARG A 55 -2.12 11.94 -7.37
CA ARG A 55 -2.79 12.07 -8.69
C ARG A 55 -4.17 11.40 -8.89
N ARG A 56 -4.79 10.83 -7.86
CA ARG A 56 -6.18 10.34 -7.95
C ARG A 56 -7.20 11.49 -7.87
N LYS A 57 -8.28 11.40 -8.67
CA LYS A 57 -9.41 12.34 -8.64
C LYS A 57 -10.47 11.84 -7.67
N ASP A 58 -10.85 12.67 -6.70
CA ASP A 58 -11.89 12.31 -5.74
C ASP A 58 -13.27 12.24 -6.42
N ARG A 59 -14.13 11.37 -5.90
CA ARG A 59 -15.52 11.24 -6.35
C ARG A 59 -16.39 12.15 -5.50
N LEU A 60 -17.56 12.52 -6.02
CA LEU A 60 -18.53 13.41 -5.35
C LEU A 60 -18.83 13.03 -3.89
N LYS A 61 -18.86 11.73 -3.55
CA LYS A 61 -19.23 11.23 -2.21
C LYS A 61 -18.05 10.71 -1.38
N GLN A 62 -16.88 10.49 -1.98
CA GLN A 62 -15.76 9.86 -1.29
C GLN A 62 -14.42 10.17 -1.96
N ARG A 63 -13.36 10.19 -1.14
CA ARG A 63 -11.99 10.27 -1.63
C ARG A 63 -11.61 8.95 -2.30
N ASP A 64 -10.94 9.05 -3.45
CA ASP A 64 -10.48 7.87 -4.17
C ASP A 64 -9.03 7.56 -3.76
N SER A 65 -8.86 6.49 -2.97
CA SER A 65 -7.56 6.01 -2.51
C SER A 65 -7.10 4.74 -3.24
N GLY A 66 -7.88 4.23 -4.20
CA GLY A 66 -7.63 2.94 -4.84
C GLY A 66 -7.75 1.72 -3.96
N PHE A 67 -8.22 1.91 -2.72
CA PHE A 67 -8.33 0.85 -1.75
C PHE A 67 -9.75 0.77 -1.21
N ASN A 68 -10.43 -0.31 -1.60
CA ASN A 68 -11.82 -0.55 -1.29
C ASN A 68 -11.96 -1.77 -0.36
N GLN A 69 -13.13 -1.94 0.24
CA GLN A 69 -13.42 -3.05 1.15
C GLN A 69 -13.25 -4.44 0.47
N VAL A 70 -13.49 -4.53 -0.84
CA VAL A 70 -13.27 -5.75 -1.64
C VAL A 70 -11.78 -6.10 -1.71
N LEU A 71 -10.92 -5.12 -2.03
CA LEU A 71 -9.46 -5.31 -2.07
C LEU A 71 -8.93 -5.67 -0.67
N ALA A 72 -9.47 -5.04 0.37
CA ALA A 72 -9.09 -5.36 1.74
C ALA A 72 -9.44 -6.82 2.11
N ARG A 73 -10.60 -7.34 1.68
CA ARG A 73 -10.97 -8.75 1.91
C ARG A 73 -10.05 -9.71 1.15
N LEU A 74 -9.73 -9.40 -0.11
CA LEU A 74 -8.81 -10.19 -0.93
C LEU A 74 -7.40 -10.21 -0.34
N ALA A 75 -6.88 -9.04 0.03
CA ALA A 75 -5.59 -8.92 0.70
C ALA A 75 -5.55 -9.74 2.00
N LYS A 76 -6.65 -9.75 2.78
CA LYS A 76 -6.71 -10.52 4.03
C LYS A 76 -6.68 -12.02 3.76
N LYS A 77 -7.45 -12.48 2.78
CA LYS A 77 -7.50 -13.90 2.37
C LYS A 77 -6.12 -14.42 1.94
N LYS A 78 -5.32 -13.58 1.29
CA LYS A 78 -3.97 -13.91 0.82
C LYS A 78 -2.84 -13.49 1.75
N ASN A 79 -3.17 -12.94 2.93
CA ASN A 79 -2.19 -12.41 3.89
C ASN A 79 -1.21 -11.38 3.28
N VAL A 80 -1.72 -10.51 2.40
CA VAL A 80 -0.95 -9.44 1.75
C VAL A 80 -0.93 -8.20 2.66
N VAL A 81 0.23 -7.59 2.79
CA VAL A 81 0.43 -6.35 3.56
C VAL A 81 0.15 -5.14 2.65
N ILE A 82 -0.53 -4.12 3.17
CA ILE A 82 -0.74 -2.88 2.42
C ILE A 82 0.43 -1.93 2.64
N GLY A 83 1.05 -1.49 1.55
CA GLY A 83 2.16 -0.54 1.54
C GLY A 83 1.67 0.88 1.22
N ILE A 84 2.17 1.87 1.95
CA ILE A 84 2.05 3.29 1.59
C ILE A 84 3.42 3.82 1.20
N ASN A 85 3.50 4.49 0.05
CA ASN A 85 4.72 5.16 -0.36
C ASN A 85 4.94 6.44 0.46
N PHE A 86 5.92 6.42 1.36
CA PHE A 86 6.22 7.55 2.24
C PHE A 86 6.75 8.76 1.47
N ASN A 87 7.48 8.51 0.38
CA ASN A 87 8.08 9.57 -0.43
C ASN A 87 7.03 10.41 -1.15
N GLU A 88 5.83 9.87 -1.41
CA GLU A 88 4.74 10.62 -2.05
C GLU A 88 4.32 11.82 -1.22
N PHE A 89 4.24 11.68 0.10
CA PHE A 89 3.80 12.80 0.92
C PHE A 89 4.96 13.71 1.35
N ILE A 90 6.21 13.22 1.53
CA ILE A 90 7.33 14.13 1.85
C ILE A 90 7.46 15.19 0.76
N ASN A 91 7.47 14.75 -0.50
CA ASN A 91 7.80 15.59 -1.66
C ASN A 91 6.59 16.36 -2.21
N SER A 92 5.38 16.06 -1.73
CA SER A 92 4.16 16.77 -2.15
C SER A 92 4.04 18.17 -1.57
N LYS A 93 3.43 19.08 -2.34
CA LYS A 93 3.03 20.43 -1.90
C LYS A 93 1.99 20.33 -0.78
N ALA A 94 1.85 21.38 0.05
CA ALA A 94 0.98 21.37 1.23
C ALA A 94 -0.47 20.91 0.96
N GLU A 95 -1.09 21.39 -0.13
CA GLU A 95 -2.45 20.99 -0.50
C GLU A 95 -2.53 19.49 -0.85
N GLU A 96 -1.61 18.99 -1.68
CA GLU A 96 -1.59 17.58 -2.09
C GLU A 96 -1.22 16.66 -0.91
N LYS A 97 -0.30 17.10 -0.04
CA LYS A 97 0.05 16.43 1.21
C LYS A 97 -1.19 16.19 2.07
N SER A 98 -2.03 17.22 2.24
CA SER A 98 -3.26 17.09 3.02
C SER A 98 -4.21 16.03 2.45
N LYS A 99 -4.35 15.95 1.12
CA LYS A 99 -5.18 14.96 0.42
C LYS A 99 -4.61 13.55 0.57
N ILE A 100 -3.30 13.39 0.46
CA ILE A 100 -2.62 12.10 0.65
C ILE A 100 -2.81 11.59 2.08
N LEU A 101 -2.56 12.44 3.09
CA LEU A 101 -2.74 12.07 4.50
C LEU A 101 -4.20 11.68 4.81
N ALA A 102 -5.15 12.42 4.24
CA ALA A 102 -6.57 12.08 4.30
C ALA A 102 -6.88 10.67 3.74
N ARG A 103 -6.29 10.31 2.60
CA ARG A 103 -6.44 8.98 1.97
C ARG A 103 -5.76 7.89 2.81
N VAL A 104 -4.58 8.17 3.38
CA VAL A 104 -3.89 7.26 4.31
C VAL A 104 -4.76 6.94 5.51
N ARG A 105 -5.36 7.95 6.16
CA ARG A 105 -6.28 7.74 7.30
C ARG A 105 -7.47 6.86 6.94
N GLN A 106 -8.05 7.05 5.75
CA GLN A 106 -9.13 6.20 5.24
C GLN A 106 -8.67 4.76 5.04
N ASN A 107 -7.48 4.56 4.46
CA ASN A 107 -6.91 3.24 4.24
C ASN A 107 -6.59 2.53 5.57
N ILE A 108 -6.08 3.25 6.57
CA ILE A 108 -5.85 2.71 7.92
C ILE A 108 -7.16 2.22 8.53
N LYS A 109 -8.25 3.01 8.42
CA LYS A 109 -9.57 2.60 8.92
C LYS A 109 -10.06 1.32 8.26
N LEU A 110 -9.89 1.18 6.94
CA LEU A 110 -10.23 -0.02 6.19
C LEU A 110 -9.35 -1.22 6.59
N CYS A 111 -8.04 -1.00 6.76
CA CYS A 111 -7.12 -2.03 7.20
C CYS A 111 -7.45 -2.53 8.61
N ASN A 112 -7.75 -1.60 9.54
CA ASN A 112 -8.13 -1.93 10.91
C ASN A 112 -9.42 -2.74 10.95
N LYS A 113 -10.46 -2.33 10.19
CA LYS A 113 -11.73 -3.07 10.06
C LYS A 113 -11.52 -4.51 9.58
N ASN A 114 -10.57 -4.72 8.67
CA ASN A 114 -10.29 -6.02 8.07
C ASN A 114 -9.13 -6.77 8.75
N LYS A 115 -8.58 -6.26 9.86
CA LYS A 115 -7.40 -6.79 10.56
C LYS A 115 -6.21 -7.06 9.62
N LEU A 116 -5.95 -6.13 8.71
CA LEU A 116 -4.83 -6.16 7.78
C LEU A 116 -3.59 -5.48 8.37
N LYS A 117 -2.41 -5.95 7.98
CA LYS A 117 -1.16 -5.26 8.29
C LYS A 117 -0.90 -4.16 7.26
N MET A 118 -0.34 -3.05 7.72
CA MET A 118 0.04 -1.92 6.87
C MET A 118 1.48 -1.52 7.18
N LYS A 119 2.25 -1.15 6.15
CA LYS A 119 3.64 -0.69 6.28
C LYS A 119 3.89 0.57 5.46
N PHE A 120 4.74 1.45 5.99
CA PHE A 120 5.30 2.55 5.22
C PHE A 120 6.53 2.06 4.45
N ILE A 121 6.59 2.36 3.16
CA ILE A 121 7.72 2.05 2.29
C ILE A 121 8.37 3.36 1.88
N SER A 122 9.65 3.52 2.19
CA SER A 122 10.47 4.65 1.75
C SER A 122 11.73 4.14 1.05
N LYS A 123 12.27 4.95 0.13
CA LYS A 123 13.60 4.72 -0.44
C LYS A 123 14.71 5.02 0.57
N GLU A 124 14.46 5.91 1.52
CA GLU A 124 15.41 6.29 2.55
C GLU A 124 15.16 5.50 3.84
N LYS A 125 16.22 5.20 4.59
CA LYS A 125 16.06 4.68 5.95
C LYS A 125 15.51 5.80 6.83
N LYS A 126 14.29 5.62 7.31
CA LYS A 126 13.69 6.45 8.37
C LYS A 126 13.73 5.69 9.68
N ASP A 127 13.79 6.42 10.78
CA ASP A 127 13.76 5.81 12.10
C ASP A 127 12.41 5.10 12.33
N SER A 128 12.46 3.91 12.92
CA SER A 128 11.26 3.11 13.24
C SER A 128 10.39 3.85 14.26
N TYR A 129 10.99 4.60 15.20
CA TYR A 129 10.25 5.37 16.20
C TYR A 129 9.43 6.50 15.57
N ASP A 130 10.00 7.22 14.60
CA ASP A 130 9.29 8.27 13.87
C ASP A 130 8.14 7.70 13.04
N LEU A 131 8.36 6.57 12.37
CA LEU A 131 7.32 5.90 11.58
C LEU A 131 6.16 5.39 12.46
N LYS A 132 6.48 4.87 13.65
CA LYS A 132 5.48 4.45 14.64
C LYS A 132 4.67 5.65 15.13
N SER A 133 5.35 6.73 15.51
CA SER A 133 4.70 7.97 15.97
C SER A 133 3.79 8.55 14.91
N LEU A 134 4.24 8.62 13.65
CA LEU A 134 3.41 9.03 12.52
C LEU A 134 2.20 8.10 12.33
N GLY A 135 2.42 6.79 12.38
CA GLY A 135 1.35 5.81 12.29
C GLY A 135 0.25 6.03 13.33
N LEU A 136 0.65 6.27 14.59
CA LEU A 136 -0.27 6.56 15.69
C LEU A 136 -1.07 7.84 15.44
N VAL A 137 -0.42 8.92 15.01
CA VAL A 137 -1.10 10.20 14.67
C VAL A 137 -2.11 10.01 13.53
N LEU A 138 -1.82 9.15 12.56
CA LEU A 138 -2.72 8.84 11.45
C LEU A 138 -3.85 7.86 11.83
N GLY A 139 -3.87 7.37 13.07
CA GLY A 139 -4.92 6.50 13.60
C GLY A 139 -4.65 5.01 13.43
N MET A 140 -3.39 4.61 13.22
CA MET A 140 -3.01 3.19 13.26
C MET A 140 -3.11 2.67 14.70
N PRO A 141 -3.73 1.50 14.93
CA PRO A 141 -3.76 0.89 16.25
C PRO A 141 -2.36 0.35 16.61
N THR A 142 -2.09 0.26 17.90
CA THR A 142 -0.78 -0.16 18.45
C THR A 142 -0.30 -1.50 17.88
N TRP A 143 -1.19 -2.49 17.74
CA TRP A 143 -0.87 -3.79 17.17
C TRP A 143 -0.38 -3.72 15.71
N MET A 144 -0.85 -2.73 14.94
CA MET A 144 -0.45 -2.51 13.55
C MET A 144 0.90 -1.79 13.47
N THR A 145 1.18 -0.89 14.41
CA THR A 145 2.45 -0.15 14.47
C THR A 145 3.63 -0.96 15.01
N ARG A 146 3.38 -2.04 15.74
CA ARG A 146 4.47 -2.91 16.27
C ARG A 146 5.32 -3.53 15.16
N ASP A 147 4.72 -3.77 14.00
CA ASP A 147 5.35 -4.40 12.84
C ASP A 147 6.00 -3.39 11.85
N LEU A 148 6.07 -2.10 12.21
CA LEU A 148 6.71 -1.02 11.43
C LEU A 148 8.21 -0.92 11.65
#